data_AF-A0A099YA24-F1
#
_entry.id   AF-A0A099YA24-F1
#
_cell.length_a   1.000
_cell.length_b   1.000
_cell.length_c   1.000
_cell.angle_alpha   90.00
_cell.angle_beta   90.00
_cell.angle_gamma   90.00
#
_symmetry.space_group_name_H-M   'P 1'
#
loop_
_entity.id
_entity.type
_entity.pdbx_description
1 polymer ?
#
loop_
_entity_poly.entity_id
_entity_poly.type
_entity_poly.pdbx_seq_one_letter_code
_entity_poly.pdbx_strand_id
1 'polypeptide(L)'
;MANIGLKMLYVAVKNEDGTTVVDATKGVSETGVYAIDTNKSHMNLGAKTANISNLSGTLTKITGNNEVVDVTNPPASPTVAITANLINPEVKQKLLGRAQLSNSGLCVDQDKPTYAGLIIETQSPITYESVYYCFGMGVFTEATQNVQTNTDTAETREDDTLTFTSLGYDKFNGKNYAVTRAGAANFSKQKVFDAVFPGQKFVTASTDGTTDGSPHGGTTSAGASSSTGTPSSH
;
A
#
# COMPACT_ATOMS: atom_id res chain seq x y z
N MET A 1 -16.98 3.05 -12.19
CA MET A 1 -17.93 2.69 -11.11
C MET A 1 -17.97 3.87 -10.16
N ALA A 2 -19.16 4.24 -9.67
CA ALA A 2 -19.25 5.20 -8.58
C ALA A 2 -18.92 4.47 -7.27
N ASN A 3 -18.19 5.12 -6.36
CA ASN A 3 -17.73 4.51 -5.11
C ASN A 3 -17.98 5.47 -3.93
N ILE A 4 -18.10 4.92 -2.73
CA ILE A 4 -18.22 5.64 -1.45
C ILE A 4 -16.92 5.44 -0.67
N GLY A 5 -16.23 6.54 -0.41
CA GLY A 5 -15.17 6.66 0.60
C GLY A 5 -13.93 5.81 0.35
N LEU A 6 -12.84 6.17 1.02
CA LEU A 6 -11.68 5.31 1.15
C LEU A 6 -11.90 4.38 2.36
N LYS A 7 -11.83 3.07 2.16
CA LYS A 7 -11.99 2.09 3.23
C LYS A 7 -10.65 1.62 3.79
N MET A 8 -9.69 1.29 2.91
CA MET A 8 -8.37 0.85 3.33
C MET A 8 -7.34 1.03 2.21
N LEU A 9 -6.09 1.28 2.58
CA LEU A 9 -4.93 1.14 1.69
C LEU A 9 -4.08 -0.02 2.16
N TYR A 10 -3.70 -0.90 1.23
CA TYR A 10 -2.75 -1.97 1.47
C TYR A 10 -1.53 -1.76 0.59
N VAL A 11 -0.36 -1.87 1.17
CA VAL A 11 0.92 -1.60 0.50
C VAL A 11 1.90 -2.73 0.75
N ALA A 12 2.84 -2.91 -0.18
CA ALA A 12 3.89 -3.89 -0.06
C ALA A 12 5.14 -3.44 -0.82
N VAL A 13 6.33 -3.76 -0.31
CA VAL A 13 7.59 -3.63 -1.06
C VAL A 13 7.75 -4.81 -2.01
N LYS A 14 8.29 -4.55 -3.20
CA LYS A 14 8.45 -5.48 -4.31
C LYS A 14 9.91 -5.68 -4.67
N ASN A 15 10.24 -6.91 -5.04
CA ASN A 15 11.46 -7.22 -5.77
C ASN A 15 11.31 -6.80 -7.25
N GLU A 16 12.43 -6.68 -7.96
CA GLU A 16 12.45 -6.34 -9.39
C GLU A 16 11.68 -7.35 -10.27
N ASP A 17 11.51 -8.59 -9.79
CA ASP A 17 10.73 -9.65 -10.46
C ASP A 17 9.21 -9.60 -10.17
N GLY A 18 8.75 -8.59 -9.41
CA GLY A 18 7.35 -8.41 -9.03
C GLY A 18 6.87 -9.26 -7.84
N THR A 19 7.74 -10.11 -7.26
CA THR A 19 7.44 -10.83 -6.01
C THR A 19 7.43 -9.87 -4.82
N THR A 20 6.72 -10.25 -3.75
CA THR A 20 6.58 -9.43 -2.55
C THR A 20 7.72 -9.69 -1.58
N VAL A 21 8.26 -8.65 -0.95
CA VAL A 21 9.25 -8.78 0.13
C VAL A 21 8.52 -9.11 1.43
N VAL A 22 8.48 -10.40 1.77
CA VAL A 22 7.83 -10.96 2.98
C VAL A 22 8.86 -11.04 4.11
N ASP A 23 9.17 -9.89 4.71
CA ASP A 23 10.19 -9.73 5.74
C ASP A 23 9.91 -8.46 6.56
N ALA A 24 9.94 -8.53 7.89
CA ALA A 24 9.67 -7.35 8.74
C ALA A 24 10.74 -6.26 8.65
N THR A 25 11.98 -6.62 8.34
CA THR A 25 13.13 -5.70 8.32
C THR A 25 13.28 -5.08 6.93
N LYS A 26 13.29 -5.92 5.88
CA LYS A 26 13.49 -5.51 4.49
C LYS A 26 12.19 -5.10 3.79
N GLY A 27 11.08 -5.71 4.18
CA GLY A 27 9.75 -5.40 3.68
C GLY A 27 8.94 -4.57 4.66
N VAL A 28 7.65 -4.41 4.36
CA VAL A 28 6.72 -3.61 5.20
C VAL A 28 6.18 -4.37 6.40
N SER A 29 6.21 -5.71 6.38
CA SER A 29 5.72 -6.59 7.46
C SER A 29 6.20 -8.04 7.26
N GLU A 30 6.06 -8.87 8.30
CA GLU A 30 6.31 -10.33 8.22
C GLU A 30 5.37 -11.06 7.26
N THR A 31 4.20 -10.48 7.02
CA THR A 31 3.19 -11.01 6.10
C THR A 31 3.36 -10.47 4.67
N GLY A 32 4.29 -9.54 4.48
CA GLY A 32 4.63 -8.89 3.21
C GLY A 32 3.65 -7.78 2.80
N VAL A 33 2.54 -7.60 3.51
CA VAL A 33 1.54 -6.57 3.25
C VAL A 33 1.29 -5.79 4.52
N TYR A 34 1.19 -4.47 4.39
CA TYR A 34 0.85 -3.57 5.47
C TYR A 34 -0.46 -2.84 5.16
N ALA A 35 -1.38 -2.86 6.12
CA ALA A 35 -2.61 -2.07 6.04
C ALA A 35 -2.39 -0.71 6.72
N ILE A 36 -2.66 0.38 6.00
CA ILE A 36 -2.66 1.74 6.58
C ILE A 36 -4.01 1.93 7.29
N ASP A 37 -4.11 1.30 8.46
CA ASP A 37 -5.31 1.29 9.30
C ASP A 37 -5.41 2.55 10.18
N THR A 38 -6.38 2.55 11.10
CA THR A 38 -6.58 3.64 12.08
C THR A 38 -6.02 3.29 13.45
N ASN A 39 -5.21 2.24 13.57
CA ASN A 39 -4.72 1.76 14.85
C ASN A 39 -3.44 2.50 15.28
N LYS A 40 -3.55 3.22 16.39
CA LYS A 40 -2.43 3.96 16.98
C LYS A 40 -1.31 3.06 17.47
N SER A 41 -1.58 1.80 17.87
CA SER A 41 -0.52 0.86 18.23
C SER A 41 0.32 0.43 17.03
N HIS A 42 -0.21 0.58 15.81
CA HIS A 42 0.52 0.38 14.56
C HIS A 42 1.23 1.67 14.10
N MET A 43 1.13 2.75 14.87
CA MET A 43 1.57 4.11 14.49
C MET A 43 0.88 4.64 13.23
N ASN A 44 -0.37 4.25 12.99
CA ASN A 44 -1.18 4.80 11.90
C ASN A 44 -2.32 5.66 12.45
N LEU A 45 -2.79 6.61 11.62
CA LEU A 45 -4.03 7.38 11.85
C LEU A 45 -4.97 7.35 10.63
N GLY A 46 -4.77 6.37 9.74
CA GLY A 46 -5.58 6.15 8.56
C GLY A 46 -5.31 7.09 7.39
N ALA A 47 -5.70 6.62 6.21
CA ALA A 47 -5.67 7.40 4.98
C ALA A 47 -6.96 8.22 4.80
N LYS A 48 -6.83 9.43 4.26
CA LYS A 48 -7.94 10.36 3.97
C LYS A 48 -8.41 10.23 2.52
N THR A 49 -7.47 10.22 1.59
CA THR A 49 -7.77 10.27 0.16
C THR A 49 -6.80 9.38 -0.63
N ALA A 50 -7.29 8.88 -1.76
CA ALA A 50 -6.49 8.22 -2.78
C ALA A 50 -7.05 8.62 -4.15
N ASN A 51 -6.47 9.66 -4.74
CA ASN A 51 -6.92 10.24 -6.00
C ASN A 51 -6.18 9.58 -7.16
N ILE A 52 -6.90 8.79 -7.97
CA ILE A 52 -6.33 8.07 -9.10
C ILE A 52 -6.54 8.88 -10.38
N SER A 53 -5.46 9.25 -11.05
CA SER A 53 -5.45 9.96 -12.33
C SER A 53 -4.97 9.05 -13.45
N ASN A 54 -5.23 9.44 -14.71
CA ASN A 54 -4.71 8.75 -15.91
C ASN A 54 -5.08 7.25 -16.02
N LEU A 55 -6.28 6.89 -15.57
CA LEU A 55 -6.85 5.53 -15.68
C LEU A 55 -7.06 5.06 -17.13
N SER A 56 -7.03 5.98 -18.09
CA SER A 56 -7.06 5.73 -19.53
C SER A 56 -5.98 6.56 -20.20
N GLY A 57 -5.34 6.01 -21.24
CA GLY A 57 -4.51 6.81 -22.15
C GLY A 57 -5.37 7.83 -22.89
N THR A 58 -4.83 9.01 -23.14
CA THR A 58 -5.49 10.02 -23.98
C THR A 58 -5.46 9.55 -25.43
N LEU A 59 -6.62 9.33 -26.06
CA LEU A 59 -6.67 8.94 -27.47
C LEU A 59 -5.97 9.98 -28.34
N THR A 60 -5.02 9.54 -29.16
CA THR A 60 -4.35 10.41 -30.14
C THR A 60 -5.07 10.25 -31.48
N LYS A 61 -5.63 11.35 -31.98
CA LYS A 61 -6.28 11.40 -33.30
C LYS A 61 -5.22 11.30 -34.40
N ILE A 62 -5.43 10.39 -35.34
CA ILE A 62 -4.73 10.37 -36.61
C ILE A 62 -5.60 11.15 -37.60
N THR A 63 -5.06 12.21 -38.18
CA THR A 63 -5.79 13.08 -39.11
C THR A 63 -5.28 12.94 -40.54
N GLY A 64 -6.19 12.89 -41.51
CA GLY A 64 -5.90 12.84 -42.93
C GLY A 64 -6.99 13.59 -43.71
N ASN A 65 -6.61 14.30 -44.78
CA ASN A 65 -7.53 15.12 -45.57
C ASN A 65 -8.42 16.07 -44.74
N ASN A 66 -7.86 16.70 -43.70
CA ASN A 66 -8.57 17.56 -42.73
C ASN A 66 -9.67 16.88 -41.90
N GLU A 67 -9.71 15.56 -41.86
CA GLU A 67 -10.62 14.78 -41.02
C GLU A 67 -9.85 13.88 -40.05
N VAL A 68 -10.51 13.45 -38.97
CA VAL A 68 -9.99 12.40 -38.11
C VAL A 68 -10.24 11.08 -38.81
N VAL A 69 -9.16 10.41 -39.24
CA VAL A 69 -9.24 9.16 -40.00
C VAL A 69 -9.07 7.92 -39.12
N ASP A 70 -8.43 8.06 -37.96
CA ASP A 70 -8.25 6.97 -36.99
C ASP A 70 -7.90 7.52 -35.59
N VAL A 71 -7.88 6.64 -34.58
CA VAL A 71 -7.41 6.95 -33.21
C VAL A 71 -6.50 5.85 -32.69
N THR A 72 -5.39 6.21 -32.07
CA THR A 72 -4.59 5.25 -31.30
C THR A 72 -5.06 5.22 -29.85
N ASN A 73 -5.00 4.03 -29.24
CA ASN A 73 -5.33 3.82 -27.82
C ASN A 73 -4.04 3.61 -27.02
N PRO A 74 -3.35 4.68 -26.58
CA PRO A 74 -2.12 4.55 -25.82
C PRO A 74 -2.38 3.87 -24.46
N PRO A 75 -1.36 3.19 -23.90
CA PRO A 75 -1.49 2.56 -22.59
C PRO A 75 -1.78 3.60 -21.51
N ALA A 76 -2.56 3.21 -20.51
CA ALA A 76 -2.80 4.04 -19.33
C ALA A 76 -1.51 4.13 -18.50
N SER A 77 -1.24 5.32 -17.95
CA SER A 77 -0.14 5.56 -17.00
C SER A 77 -0.69 6.11 -15.68
N PRO A 78 -1.43 5.31 -14.89
CA PRO A 78 -2.04 5.80 -13.66
C PRO A 78 -1.03 6.35 -12.65
N THR A 79 -1.45 7.41 -11.96
CA THR A 79 -0.80 7.91 -10.74
C THR A 79 -1.83 8.00 -9.63
N VAL A 80 -1.42 7.74 -8.39
CA VAL A 80 -2.28 7.85 -7.21
C VAL A 80 -1.69 8.86 -6.24
N ALA A 81 -2.40 9.96 -6.00
CA ALA A 81 -2.06 10.89 -4.93
C ALA A 81 -2.77 10.45 -3.64
N ILE A 82 -1.99 10.10 -2.62
CA ILE A 82 -2.45 9.60 -1.33
C ILE A 82 -2.19 10.65 -0.27
N THR A 83 -3.20 10.92 0.54
CA THR A 83 -3.06 11.72 1.76
C THR A 83 -3.48 10.88 2.96
N ALA A 84 -2.67 10.85 4.01
CA ALA A 84 -2.93 10.13 5.25
C ALA A 84 -2.63 10.98 6.49
N ASN A 85 -3.37 10.78 7.58
CA ASN A 85 -3.12 11.51 8.83
C ASN A 85 -1.76 11.17 9.45
N LEU A 86 -1.37 9.90 9.32
CA LEU A 86 -0.08 9.35 9.72
C LEU A 86 0.01 7.93 9.16
N ILE A 87 1.07 7.67 8.41
CA ILE A 87 1.55 6.34 8.06
C ILE A 87 2.68 6.03 9.03
N ASN A 88 2.76 4.77 9.48
CA ASN A 88 3.91 4.32 10.27
C ASN A 88 5.23 4.80 9.62
N PRO A 89 6.06 5.57 10.35
CA PRO A 89 7.25 6.18 9.77
C PRO A 89 8.22 5.18 9.14
N GLU A 90 8.39 3.99 9.73
CA GLU A 90 9.26 2.95 9.18
C GLU A 90 8.73 2.41 7.86
N VAL A 91 7.42 2.14 7.79
CA VAL A 91 6.76 1.72 6.55
C VAL A 91 6.88 2.79 5.48
N LYS A 92 6.63 4.06 5.84
CA LYS A 92 6.77 5.21 4.92
C LYS A 92 8.18 5.29 4.35
N GLN A 93 9.23 5.23 5.19
CA GLN A 93 10.61 5.28 4.71
C GLN A 93 10.94 4.11 3.77
N LYS A 94 10.49 2.89 4.09
CA LYS A 94 10.71 1.71 3.23
C LYS A 94 10.02 1.84 1.87
N LEU A 95 8.79 2.37 1.83
CA LEU A 95 8.08 2.60 0.56
C LEU A 95 8.77 3.67 -0.30
N LEU A 96 9.35 4.68 0.34
CA LEU A 96 10.15 5.72 -0.32
C LEU A 96 11.54 5.24 -0.74
N GLY A 97 11.91 3.99 -0.43
CA GLY A 97 13.24 3.45 -0.73
C GLY A 97 14.35 4.10 0.07
N ARG A 98 14.06 4.52 1.30
CA ARG A 98 15.05 5.06 2.22
C ARG A 98 15.53 3.98 3.18
N ALA A 99 16.85 3.85 3.28
CA ALA A 99 17.50 2.89 4.17
C ALA A 99 18.19 3.62 5.33
N GLN A 100 18.17 2.98 6.49
CA GLN A 100 18.83 3.52 7.67
C GLN A 100 20.35 3.44 7.53
N LEU A 101 21.04 4.54 7.79
CA LEU A 101 22.50 4.59 7.94
C LEU A 101 22.90 3.85 9.22
N SER A 102 23.99 3.08 9.13
CA SER A 102 24.51 2.33 10.26
C SER A 102 24.77 3.26 11.46
N ASN A 103 24.19 2.92 12.62
CA ASN A 103 24.45 3.55 13.91
C ASN A 103 24.01 5.01 14.11
N SER A 104 23.21 5.60 13.22
CA SER A 104 22.75 7.00 13.37
C SER A 104 21.24 7.19 13.42
N GLY A 105 20.46 6.16 13.08
CA GLY A 105 18.99 6.27 13.00
C GLY A 105 18.48 7.06 11.77
N LEU A 106 19.38 7.70 11.01
CA LEU A 106 19.03 8.50 9.83
C LEU A 106 18.65 7.60 8.65
N CYS A 107 17.60 7.94 7.91
CA CYS A 107 17.23 7.26 6.68
C CYS A 107 17.59 8.10 5.45
N VAL A 108 18.24 7.50 4.46
CA VAL A 108 18.66 8.16 3.21
C VAL A 108 18.16 7.38 2.00
N ASP A 109 17.91 8.09 0.90
CA ASP A 109 17.47 7.47 -0.35
C ASP A 109 18.52 6.47 -0.85
N GLN A 110 18.06 5.34 -1.39
CA GLN A 110 18.91 4.37 -2.05
C GLN A 110 19.15 4.74 -3.51
N ASP A 111 20.25 4.26 -4.10
CA ASP A 111 20.61 4.52 -5.50
C ASP A 111 19.58 3.97 -6.50
N LYS A 112 18.86 2.92 -6.10
CA LYS A 112 17.81 2.29 -6.90
C LYS A 112 16.44 2.64 -6.33
N PRO A 113 15.43 2.89 -7.19
CA PRO A 113 14.07 3.05 -6.73
C PRO A 113 13.59 1.76 -6.05
N THR A 114 12.85 1.91 -4.96
CA THR A 114 12.13 0.78 -4.37
C THR A 114 10.81 0.60 -5.08
N TYR A 115 10.57 -0.61 -5.58
CA TYR A 115 9.29 -0.97 -6.17
C TYR A 115 8.28 -1.32 -5.08
N ALA A 116 7.02 -0.99 -5.33
CA ALA A 116 5.93 -1.27 -4.42
C ALA A 116 4.66 -1.68 -5.17
N GLY A 117 3.78 -2.40 -4.48
CA GLY A 117 2.39 -2.62 -4.90
C GLY A 117 1.42 -1.84 -4.02
N LEU A 118 0.22 -1.60 -4.54
CA LEU A 118 -0.83 -0.84 -3.86
C LEU A 118 -2.21 -1.45 -4.16
N ILE A 119 -3.02 -1.65 -3.12
CA ILE A 119 -4.46 -1.90 -3.23
C ILE A 119 -5.21 -0.78 -2.53
N ILE A 120 -6.18 -0.20 -3.23
CA ILE A 120 -7.13 0.77 -2.68
C ILE A 120 -8.48 0.06 -2.57
N GLU A 121 -8.98 -0.07 -1.35
CA GLU A 121 -10.31 -0.59 -1.07
C GLU A 121 -11.28 0.57 -0.86
N THR A 122 -12.38 0.54 -1.59
CA THR A 122 -13.53 1.47 -1.49
C THR A 122 -14.82 0.66 -1.52
N GLN A 123 -15.99 1.29 -1.54
CA GLN A 123 -17.28 0.62 -1.43
C GLN A 123 -18.25 1.06 -2.53
N SER A 124 -19.07 0.15 -3.05
CA SER A 124 -20.17 0.47 -3.97
C SER A 124 -21.30 1.23 -3.26
N PRO A 125 -21.88 2.30 -3.84
CA PRO A 125 -22.91 3.09 -3.18
C PRO A 125 -24.28 2.40 -3.03
N ILE A 126 -24.54 1.38 -3.85
CA ILE A 126 -25.83 0.68 -3.87
C ILE A 126 -25.72 -0.66 -3.16
N THR A 127 -24.72 -1.46 -3.54
CA THR A 127 -24.55 -2.82 -3.01
C THR A 127 -23.74 -2.86 -1.73
N TYR A 128 -23.04 -1.77 -1.38
CA TYR A 128 -22.12 -1.72 -0.25
C TYR A 128 -20.99 -2.77 -0.28
N GLU A 129 -20.77 -3.38 -1.45
CA GLU A 129 -19.68 -4.32 -1.68
C GLU A 129 -18.35 -3.59 -1.81
N SER A 130 -17.27 -4.22 -1.32
CA SER A 130 -15.92 -3.69 -1.53
C SER A 130 -15.54 -3.67 -3.00
N VAL A 131 -14.94 -2.58 -3.44
CA VAL A 131 -14.32 -2.38 -4.76
C VAL A 131 -12.83 -2.18 -4.55
N TYR A 132 -12.02 -2.85 -5.35
CA TYR A 132 -10.56 -2.85 -5.22
C TYR A 132 -9.92 -2.30 -6.49
N TYR A 133 -9.13 -1.23 -6.34
CA TYR A 133 -8.20 -0.76 -7.37
C TYR A 133 -6.82 -1.30 -7.05
N CYS A 134 -6.27 -2.08 -7.96
CA CYS A 134 -5.11 -2.91 -7.73
C CYS A 134 -3.97 -2.46 -8.64
N PHE A 135 -2.82 -2.13 -8.06
CA PHE A 135 -1.59 -1.78 -8.76
C PHE A 135 -0.51 -2.75 -8.34
N GLY A 136 -0.06 -3.59 -9.26
CA GLY A 136 0.89 -4.66 -8.96
C GLY A 136 2.32 -4.19 -8.79
N MET A 137 2.69 -3.11 -9.47
CA MET A 137 4.03 -2.53 -9.41
C MET A 137 4.00 -1.03 -9.65
N GLY A 138 4.89 -0.31 -8.98
CA GLY A 138 5.05 1.13 -9.08
C GLY A 138 6.09 1.65 -8.09
N VAL A 139 6.20 2.97 -7.99
CA VAL A 139 7.16 3.65 -7.11
C VAL A 139 6.41 4.73 -6.33
N PHE A 140 6.67 4.79 -5.01
CA PHE A 140 6.20 5.89 -4.17
C PHE A 140 7.21 7.03 -4.17
N THR A 141 6.73 8.26 -4.25
CA THR A 141 7.52 9.47 -4.06
C THR A 141 6.83 10.40 -3.08
N GLU A 142 7.62 11.21 -2.40
CA GLU A 142 7.18 12.28 -1.54
C GLU A 142 7.87 13.56 -2.02
N ALA A 143 7.10 14.46 -2.64
CA ALA A 143 7.66 15.64 -3.30
C ALA A 143 7.97 16.77 -2.32
N THR A 144 7.17 16.90 -1.26
CA THR A 144 7.21 18.02 -0.33
C THR A 144 6.87 17.56 1.07
N GLN A 145 7.55 18.14 2.05
CA GLN A 145 7.18 18.11 3.47
C GLN A 145 7.32 19.53 4.00
N ASN A 146 6.26 20.05 4.60
CA ASN A 146 6.12 21.40 5.13
C ASN A 146 6.08 21.38 6.67
N VAL A 147 7.26 21.41 7.28
CA VAL A 147 7.41 21.42 8.74
C VAL A 147 7.20 22.84 9.27
N GLN A 148 6.05 23.08 9.90
CA GLN A 148 5.67 24.38 10.46
C GLN A 148 5.71 24.38 12.00
N THR A 149 5.99 25.54 12.60
CA THR A 149 5.87 25.71 14.05
C THR A 149 4.42 25.68 14.50
N ASN A 150 4.19 25.24 15.72
CA ASN A 150 2.93 25.48 16.41
C ASN A 150 2.72 26.98 16.60
N THR A 151 1.45 27.36 16.72
CA THR A 151 1.05 28.71 17.12
C THR A 151 0.75 28.73 18.62
N ASP A 152 0.63 29.92 19.20
CA ASP A 152 0.28 30.09 20.63
C ASP A 152 -1.10 29.51 21.00
N THR A 153 -1.92 29.10 20.01
CA THR A 153 -3.29 28.60 20.23
C THR A 153 -3.59 27.25 19.58
N ALA A 154 -2.69 26.71 18.75
CA ALA A 154 -2.93 25.49 18.00
C ALA A 154 -1.64 24.75 17.63
N GLU A 155 -1.73 23.43 17.67
CA GLU A 155 -0.74 22.53 17.05
C GLU A 155 -0.88 22.55 15.53
N THR A 156 0.22 22.79 14.82
CA THR A 156 0.24 22.74 13.36
C THR A 156 0.59 21.33 12.93
N ARG A 157 -0.36 20.62 12.32
CA ARG A 157 -0.16 19.26 11.82
C ARG A 157 -0.10 19.25 10.32
N GLU A 158 0.84 18.48 9.79
CA GLU A 158 0.91 18.15 8.37
C GLU A 158 0.56 16.68 8.16
N ASP A 159 -0.21 16.41 7.11
CA ASP A 159 -0.55 15.05 6.68
C ASP A 159 0.59 14.45 5.84
N ASP A 160 0.72 13.13 5.86
CA ASP A 160 1.60 12.42 4.94
C ASP A 160 1.01 12.47 3.53
N THR A 161 1.79 13.00 2.56
CA THR A 161 1.38 13.10 1.17
C THR A 161 2.33 12.33 0.25
N LEU A 162 1.85 11.23 -0.31
CA LEU A 162 2.63 10.35 -1.19
C LEU A 162 2.02 10.33 -2.59
N THR A 163 2.86 10.17 -3.60
CA THR A 163 2.43 9.87 -4.98
C THR A 163 2.93 8.49 -5.37
N PHE A 164 2.01 7.62 -5.79
CA PHE A 164 2.35 6.33 -6.40
C PHE A 164 2.29 6.45 -7.91
N THR A 165 3.39 6.15 -8.60
CA THR A 165 3.43 6.05 -10.06
C THR A 165 3.40 4.59 -10.48
N SER A 166 2.34 4.19 -11.18
CA SER A 166 2.17 2.79 -11.60
C SER A 166 3.09 2.41 -12.77
N LEU A 167 3.52 1.15 -12.77
CA LEU A 167 4.31 0.53 -13.82
C LEU A 167 3.56 -0.67 -14.39
N GLY A 168 3.90 -1.08 -15.62
CA GLY A 168 3.36 -2.29 -16.21
C GLY A 168 3.72 -3.51 -15.36
N TYR A 169 2.78 -4.45 -15.22
CA TYR A 169 2.95 -5.61 -14.34
C TYR A 169 2.54 -6.91 -15.04
N ASP A 170 3.44 -7.90 -15.03
CA ASP A 170 3.28 -9.14 -15.81
C ASP A 170 2.06 -9.96 -15.40
N LYS A 171 1.74 -9.99 -14.09
CA LYS A 171 0.53 -10.71 -13.63
C LYS A 171 -0.77 -10.02 -14.04
N PHE A 172 -0.68 -8.78 -14.53
CA PHE A 172 -1.78 -8.06 -15.17
C PHE A 172 -1.58 -8.00 -16.70
N ASN A 173 -0.83 -8.94 -17.28
CA ASN A 173 -0.57 -9.00 -18.72
C ASN A 173 0.08 -7.70 -19.25
N GLY A 174 1.01 -7.14 -18.48
CA GLY A 174 1.71 -5.88 -18.79
C GLY A 174 0.86 -4.62 -18.58
N LYS A 175 -0.33 -4.72 -17.99
CA LYS A 175 -1.15 -3.55 -17.65
C LYS A 175 -0.74 -2.96 -16.30
N ASN A 176 -0.95 -1.66 -16.15
CA ASN A 176 -0.52 -0.92 -14.95
C ASN A 176 -1.44 -1.12 -13.75
N TYR A 177 -2.69 -1.53 -13.97
CA TYR A 177 -3.67 -1.72 -12.91
C TYR A 177 -4.75 -2.71 -13.30
N ALA A 178 -5.44 -3.23 -12.29
CA ALA A 178 -6.65 -4.03 -12.41
C ALA A 178 -7.72 -3.51 -11.44
N VAL A 179 -8.99 -3.79 -11.73
CA VAL A 179 -10.12 -3.41 -10.87
C VAL A 179 -11.04 -4.59 -10.69
N THR A 180 -11.50 -4.83 -9.47
CA THR A 180 -12.49 -5.86 -9.17
C THR A 180 -13.42 -5.42 -8.05
N ARG A 181 -14.47 -6.19 -7.79
CA ARG A 181 -15.41 -5.98 -6.68
C ARG A 181 -15.75 -7.29 -6.01
N ALA A 182 -16.17 -7.24 -4.76
CA ALA A 182 -16.50 -8.43 -3.98
C ALA A 182 -17.62 -9.28 -4.60
N GLY A 183 -18.62 -8.65 -5.24
CA GLY A 183 -19.68 -9.36 -5.97
C GLY A 183 -19.33 -9.74 -7.42
N ALA A 184 -18.06 -9.68 -7.84
CA ALA A 184 -17.66 -10.13 -9.17
C ALA A 184 -17.63 -11.67 -9.24
N ALA A 185 -17.93 -12.23 -10.41
CA ALA A 185 -17.78 -13.66 -10.64
C ALA A 185 -16.34 -14.09 -10.36
N ASN A 186 -16.16 -15.20 -9.64
CA ASN A 186 -14.87 -15.75 -9.23
C ASN A 186 -14.04 -14.85 -8.29
N PHE A 187 -14.67 -13.87 -7.62
CA PHE A 187 -13.97 -13.06 -6.63
C PHE A 187 -13.49 -13.93 -5.45
N SER A 188 -12.25 -13.69 -5.05
CA SER A 188 -11.68 -14.16 -3.80
C SER A 188 -10.69 -13.11 -3.34
N LYS A 189 -10.87 -12.58 -2.12
CA LYS A 189 -9.97 -11.55 -1.58
C LYS A 189 -8.52 -12.04 -1.55
N GLN A 190 -8.31 -13.29 -1.13
CA GLN A 190 -6.99 -13.93 -1.17
C GLN A 190 -6.42 -13.91 -2.59
N LYS A 191 -7.16 -14.34 -3.62
CA LYS A 191 -6.66 -14.34 -5.00
C LYS A 191 -6.32 -12.95 -5.51
N VAL A 192 -7.08 -11.92 -5.09
CA VAL A 192 -6.78 -10.52 -5.40
C VAL A 192 -5.45 -10.11 -4.75
N PHE A 193 -5.28 -10.40 -3.47
CA PHE A 193 -4.04 -10.11 -2.75
C PHE A 193 -2.86 -10.92 -3.32
N ASP A 194 -3.03 -12.18 -3.70
CA ASP A 194 -1.96 -13.00 -4.29
C ASP A 194 -1.56 -12.53 -5.71
N ALA A 195 -2.51 -11.95 -6.45
CA ALA A 195 -2.22 -11.37 -7.76
C ALA A 195 -1.40 -10.08 -7.62
N VAL A 196 -1.79 -9.19 -6.69
CA VAL A 196 -1.11 -7.91 -6.46
C VAL A 196 0.17 -8.09 -5.67
N PHE A 197 0.15 -8.95 -4.66
CA PHE A 197 1.21 -9.23 -3.68
C PHE A 197 1.56 -10.73 -3.66
N PRO A 198 2.23 -11.27 -4.70
CA PRO A 198 2.58 -12.68 -4.75
C PRO A 198 3.42 -13.09 -3.54
N GLY A 199 3.04 -14.19 -2.89
CA GLY A 199 3.73 -14.74 -1.73
C GLY A 199 3.30 -14.13 -0.38
N GLN A 200 2.40 -13.15 -0.38
CA GLN A 200 1.86 -12.56 0.85
C GLN A 200 1.20 -13.59 1.78
N LYS A 201 1.22 -13.31 3.08
CA LYS A 201 0.60 -14.14 4.13
C LYS A 201 -0.48 -13.41 4.93
N PHE A 202 -0.82 -12.20 4.52
CA PHE A 202 -1.71 -11.27 5.21
C PHE A 202 -3.20 -11.65 5.05
N VAL A 203 -3.62 -11.97 3.83
CA VAL A 203 -4.95 -12.54 3.54
C VAL A 203 -4.79 -14.01 3.19
N THR A 204 -5.50 -14.88 3.91
CA THR A 204 -5.54 -16.32 3.66
C THR A 204 -6.99 -16.79 3.60
N ALA A 205 -7.22 -18.05 3.26
CA ALA A 205 -8.56 -18.64 3.28
C ALA A 205 -9.21 -18.60 4.69
N SER A 206 -8.41 -18.45 5.75
CA SER A 206 -8.87 -18.42 7.15
C SER A 206 -8.79 -17.04 7.80
N THR A 207 -8.18 -16.05 7.14
CA THR A 207 -7.92 -14.73 7.71
C THR A 207 -8.11 -13.64 6.66
N ASP A 208 -8.96 -12.67 6.95
CA ASP A 208 -9.32 -11.61 5.98
C ASP A 208 -8.40 -10.36 6.07
N GLY A 209 -7.29 -10.47 6.79
CA GLY A 209 -6.28 -9.41 6.97
C GLY A 209 -6.70 -8.27 7.90
N THR A 210 -7.87 -8.32 8.53
CA THR A 210 -8.36 -7.23 9.40
C THR A 210 -7.85 -7.32 10.85
N THR A 211 -7.09 -8.37 11.18
CA THR A 211 -6.54 -8.65 12.52
C THR A 211 -5.12 -9.19 12.40
N ASP A 212 -4.20 -8.44 11.78
CA ASP A 212 -2.76 -8.77 11.92
C ASP A 212 -2.28 -8.25 13.27
N GLY A 213 -1.96 -9.17 14.16
CA GLY A 213 -1.60 -8.92 15.56
C GLY A 213 -0.09 -8.80 15.78
N SER A 214 0.73 -8.80 14.74
CA SER A 214 2.19 -8.66 14.85
C SER A 214 2.59 -7.19 14.78
N PRO A 215 2.91 -6.54 15.92
CA PRO A 215 3.31 -5.15 15.97
C PRO A 215 4.83 -5.09 15.80
N HIS A 216 5.27 -4.74 14.59
CA HIS A 216 6.63 -4.25 14.30
C HIS A 216 7.79 -5.25 14.57
N GLY A 217 8.78 -5.26 13.69
CA GLY A 217 10.02 -6.02 13.87
C GLY A 217 10.90 -5.46 15.00
N GLY A 218 10.45 -5.54 16.25
CA GLY A 218 11.17 -5.12 17.46
C GLY A 218 11.47 -6.29 18.38
N THR A 219 12.72 -6.75 18.34
CA THR A 219 13.44 -7.67 19.26
C THR A 219 12.62 -8.70 20.07
N THR A 220 12.88 -9.98 19.79
CA THR A 220 12.54 -11.12 20.65
C THR A 220 12.95 -10.87 22.11
N SER A 221 11.99 -10.62 22.99
CA SER A 221 12.16 -10.88 24.42
C SER A 221 11.87 -12.36 24.67
N ALA A 222 12.90 -13.09 25.07
CA ALA A 222 12.84 -14.50 25.41
C ALA A 222 11.79 -14.76 26.50
N GLY A 223 11.09 -15.89 26.36
CA GLY A 223 9.88 -16.23 27.10
C GLY A 223 10.03 -16.23 28.62
N ALA A 224 9.01 -15.69 29.29
CA ALA A 224 8.72 -16.01 30.67
C ALA A 224 8.11 -17.42 30.74
N SER A 225 8.96 -18.41 31.01
CA SER A 225 8.55 -19.73 31.47
C SER A 225 7.78 -19.56 32.79
N SER A 226 6.48 -19.86 32.76
CA SER A 226 5.67 -20.04 33.96
C SER A 226 6.01 -21.39 34.58
N SER A 227 6.92 -21.38 35.57
CA SER A 227 7.12 -22.54 36.43
C SER A 227 5.93 -22.67 37.39
N THR A 228 5.17 -23.74 37.20
CA THR A 228 4.10 -24.21 38.08
C THR A 228 4.70 -24.65 39.41
N GLY A 229 4.42 -23.90 40.47
CA GLY A 229 4.76 -24.30 41.84
C GLY A 229 3.64 -25.11 42.49
N THR A 230 3.96 -26.29 43.04
CA THR A 230 3.67 -26.81 44.41
C THR A 230 4.01 -28.31 44.49
N PRO A 231 4.14 -28.94 45.68
CA PRO A 231 4.29 -28.41 47.05
C PRO A 231 5.48 -29.04 47.82
N SER A 232 5.83 -28.45 48.97
CA SER A 232 6.70 -29.10 49.97
C SER A 232 5.89 -29.53 51.19
N SER A 233 6.36 -30.62 51.78
CA SER A 233 5.72 -31.57 52.70
C SER A 233 5.50 -31.07 54.13
N HIS A 234 4.46 -31.63 54.76
CA HIS A 234 4.50 -32.09 56.15
C HIS A 234 4.28 -33.60 56.16
#